data_AF-A0A198UJP9-F1
#
_entry.id   AF-A0A198UJP9-F1
#
_cell.length_a   1.000
_cell.length_b   1.000
_cell.length_c   1.000
_cell.angle_alpha   90.00
_cell.angle_beta   90.00
_cell.angle_gamma   90.00
#
_symmetry.space_group_name_H-M   'P 1'
#
loop_
_entity.id
_entity.type
_entity.pdbx_description
1 polymer ?
#
loop_
_entity_poly.entity_id
_entity_poly.type
_entity_poly.pdbx_seq_one_letter_code
_entity_poly.pdbx_strand_id
1 'polypeptide(L)'
;MTHFDTLIIHANLATMNDEFGFGGQVPYGQILDGAIGISEGKIQHIAHSAAGLTADQVIDASHQWLTPALIDCHTHLVYAGNRSNEFEMRLNGVDYKTIANQGGGIVSTVKSVRQSSFDELYQASEKRLKALIGQGVSTIEIKSGYGLDLENERKMLLVAQALGKNYGITVKKTYLAAHALPPEYKDQPDEYIDQVCQWLPILYEEGLVDAVDAFCENIAFSPEQVSKVFDVAQSLGLPVKLHAEQLSDMGGAGLVAAYEGLSADHIEYLNDNNIEKMADKGVVGVLLPTAFYVLRETKLPPIDRMRKQGVSMAVSTDCNPGTSPSTSLLLAMNMACTLFQLTPEEALAGTTRHAAKALGLEHQKGQLKVGFDADIAFWDISRPADLSYLIGQNTLQTLLVGGKGYNLSAQ
;
A
#
# COMPACT_ATOMS: atom_id res chain seq x y z
N MET A 1 -26.55 26.95 14.49
CA MET A 1 -26.52 26.13 13.26
C MET A 1 -25.08 25.74 13.04
N THR A 2 -24.79 24.47 12.85
CA THR A 2 -23.44 24.02 12.50
C THR A 2 -23.25 24.28 11.00
N HIS A 3 -22.21 25.02 10.65
CA HIS A 3 -21.92 25.47 9.28
C HIS A 3 -20.59 24.86 8.81
N PHE A 4 -20.54 24.39 7.56
CA PHE A 4 -19.37 23.70 6.98
C PHE A 4 -18.94 24.32 5.65
N ASP A 5 -17.72 24.01 5.20
CA ASP A 5 -17.24 24.43 3.88
C ASP A 5 -17.98 23.62 2.80
N THR A 6 -18.06 22.30 3.00
CA THR A 6 -18.78 21.37 2.13
C THR A 6 -19.69 20.47 2.96
N LEU A 7 -20.93 20.27 2.51
CA LEU A 7 -21.88 19.31 3.05
C LEU A 7 -22.25 18.30 1.96
N ILE A 8 -21.95 17.03 2.19
CA ILE A 8 -22.43 15.92 1.36
C ILE A 8 -23.74 15.41 1.96
N ILE A 9 -24.79 15.28 1.16
CA ILE A 9 -26.10 14.79 1.57
C ILE A 9 -26.55 13.59 0.74
N HIS A 10 -27.57 12.88 1.24
CA HIS A 10 -28.15 11.72 0.56
C HIS A 10 -27.12 10.64 0.20
N ALA A 11 -26.19 10.34 1.10
CA ALA A 11 -25.10 9.41 0.83
C ALA A 11 -25.29 8.08 1.57
N ASN A 12 -25.05 6.95 0.89
CA ASN A 12 -24.89 5.67 1.57
C ASN A 12 -23.43 5.52 1.99
N LEU A 13 -23.14 5.56 3.28
CA LEU A 13 -21.78 5.58 3.81
C LEU A 13 -21.37 4.17 4.22
N ALA A 14 -20.20 3.72 3.77
CA ALA A 14 -19.46 2.63 4.39
C ALA A 14 -18.31 3.24 5.20
N THR A 15 -18.53 3.48 6.50
CA THR A 15 -17.66 4.33 7.30
C THR A 15 -16.34 3.66 7.70
N MET A 16 -16.34 2.33 7.78
CA MET A 16 -15.21 1.53 8.29
C MET A 16 -14.81 1.89 9.74
N ASN A 17 -15.73 2.52 10.48
CA ASN A 17 -15.54 3.04 11.84
C ASN A 17 -16.39 2.25 12.84
N ASP A 18 -15.76 1.86 13.96
CA ASP A 18 -16.36 1.05 15.02
C ASP A 18 -17.47 1.80 15.79
N GLU A 19 -17.41 3.13 15.86
CA GLU A 19 -18.47 3.99 16.41
C GLU A 19 -19.82 3.79 15.69
N PHE A 20 -19.79 3.37 14.42
CA PHE A 20 -20.98 3.06 13.62
C PHE A 20 -21.22 1.55 13.47
N GLY A 21 -20.55 0.73 14.28
CA GLY A 21 -20.79 -0.71 14.40
C GLY A 21 -19.96 -1.62 13.49
N PHE A 22 -18.93 -1.09 12.80
CA PHE A 22 -17.96 -1.91 12.05
C PHE A 22 -17.28 -2.93 12.98
N GLY A 23 -17.10 -4.16 12.49
CA GLY A 23 -16.57 -5.28 13.29
C GLY A 23 -17.56 -5.81 14.35
N GLY A 24 -18.75 -5.22 14.43
CA GLY A 24 -19.85 -5.62 15.31
C GLY A 24 -21.07 -6.07 14.51
N GLN A 25 -22.21 -5.43 14.77
CA GLN A 25 -23.50 -5.82 14.17
C GLN A 25 -23.84 -5.11 12.86
N VAL A 26 -23.08 -4.07 12.49
CA VAL A 26 -23.38 -3.24 11.32
C VAL A 26 -22.29 -3.43 10.26
N PRO A 27 -22.54 -4.20 9.18
CA PRO A 27 -21.57 -4.41 8.12
C PRO A 27 -21.04 -3.08 7.59
N TYR A 28 -19.72 -2.99 7.41
CA TYR A 28 -19.00 -1.82 6.91
C TYR A 28 -19.14 -0.55 7.77
N GLY A 29 -19.77 -0.63 8.95
CA GLY A 29 -20.21 0.54 9.71
C GLY A 29 -21.18 1.43 8.92
N GLN A 30 -22.10 0.81 8.18
CA GLN A 30 -22.91 1.51 7.19
C GLN A 30 -23.92 2.51 7.77
N ILE A 31 -24.11 3.63 7.06
CA ILE A 31 -25.18 4.61 7.30
C ILE A 31 -25.89 4.85 5.97
N LEU A 32 -27.18 4.56 5.90
CA LEU A 32 -27.98 4.81 4.70
C LEU A 32 -28.57 6.22 4.75
N ASP A 33 -28.62 6.88 3.58
CA ASP A 33 -29.15 8.26 3.43
C ASP A 33 -28.54 9.27 4.44
N GLY A 34 -27.25 9.13 4.70
CA GLY A 34 -26.49 9.95 5.64
C GLY A 34 -25.99 11.27 5.04
N ALA A 35 -25.29 12.02 5.88
CA ALA A 35 -24.65 13.28 5.54
C ALA A 35 -23.25 13.40 6.16
N ILE A 36 -22.34 14.10 5.47
CA ILE A 36 -20.97 14.40 5.93
C ILE A 36 -20.72 15.91 5.83
N GLY A 37 -20.38 16.54 6.95
CA GLY A 37 -19.91 17.92 7.00
C GLY A 37 -18.38 17.99 7.00
N ILE A 38 -17.81 18.82 6.14
CA ILE A 38 -16.37 18.96 5.92
C ILE A 38 -15.97 20.42 6.09
N SER A 39 -14.94 20.67 6.90
CA SER A 39 -14.26 21.97 6.95
C SER A 39 -12.76 21.80 7.09
N GLU A 40 -12.01 22.71 6.45
CA GLU A 40 -10.54 22.75 6.47
C GLU A 40 -9.91 21.42 6.02
N GLY A 41 -10.57 20.75 5.05
CA GLY A 41 -10.14 19.46 4.52
C GLY A 41 -10.32 18.26 5.46
N LYS A 42 -11.01 18.44 6.58
CA LYS A 42 -11.30 17.40 7.57
C LYS A 42 -12.79 17.10 7.65
N ILE A 43 -13.14 15.86 7.96
CA ILE A 43 -14.50 15.48 8.32
C ILE A 43 -14.80 16.06 9.71
N GLN A 44 -15.76 16.98 9.80
CA GLN A 44 -16.17 17.60 11.06
C GLN A 44 -17.48 17.02 11.60
N HIS A 45 -18.26 16.37 10.74
CA HIS A 45 -19.54 15.80 11.14
C HIS A 45 -19.95 14.62 10.26
N ILE A 46 -20.58 13.62 10.87
CA ILE A 46 -21.25 12.51 10.19
C ILE A 46 -22.61 12.34 10.86
N ALA A 47 -23.67 12.29 10.06
CA ALA A 47 -25.04 12.21 10.55
C ALA A 47 -25.89 11.24 9.75
N HIS A 48 -26.92 10.71 10.39
CA HIS A 48 -27.99 9.91 9.74
C HIS A 48 -28.96 10.78 8.91
N SER A 49 -28.85 12.11 8.96
CA SER A 49 -29.69 13.04 8.21
C SER A 49 -29.00 14.40 8.09
N ALA A 50 -29.25 15.11 6.99
CA ALA A 50 -28.76 16.47 6.77
C ALA A 50 -29.59 17.57 7.47
N ALA A 51 -30.67 17.21 8.19
CA ALA A 51 -31.61 18.17 8.76
C ALA A 51 -30.92 19.16 9.72
N GLY A 52 -31.02 20.46 9.42
CA GLY A 52 -30.47 21.53 10.25
C GLY A 52 -28.97 21.81 10.06
N LEU A 53 -28.32 21.12 9.10
CA LEU A 53 -26.94 21.40 8.69
C LEU A 53 -26.92 22.39 7.52
N THR A 54 -25.93 23.28 7.49
CA THR A 54 -25.73 24.21 6.37
C THR A 54 -24.27 24.23 5.94
N ALA A 55 -23.99 24.60 4.69
CA ALA A 55 -22.63 24.74 4.18
C ALA A 55 -22.54 25.75 3.03
N ASP A 56 -21.33 26.19 2.71
CA ASP A 56 -21.05 27.01 1.54
C ASP A 56 -21.31 26.24 0.24
N GLN A 57 -20.90 24.96 0.19
CA GLN A 57 -21.15 24.05 -0.90
C GLN A 57 -21.96 22.84 -0.44
N VAL A 58 -23.00 22.46 -1.19
CA VAL A 58 -23.76 21.22 -0.99
C VAL A 58 -23.53 20.27 -2.16
N ILE A 59 -23.15 19.04 -1.86
CA ILE A 59 -23.00 17.94 -2.81
C ILE A 59 -24.10 16.94 -2.52
N ASP A 60 -25.02 16.75 -3.47
CA ASP A 60 -26.02 15.68 -3.40
C ASP A 60 -25.41 14.39 -3.97
N ALA A 61 -25.19 13.40 -3.11
CA ALA A 61 -24.64 12.11 -3.51
C ALA A 61 -25.67 11.20 -4.21
N SER A 62 -26.96 11.59 -4.27
CA SER A 62 -28.02 10.85 -4.97
C SER A 62 -28.07 9.36 -4.60
N HIS A 63 -27.87 9.06 -3.31
CA HIS A 63 -27.78 7.74 -2.70
C HIS A 63 -26.64 6.85 -3.23
N GLN A 64 -25.60 7.43 -3.83
CA GLN A 64 -24.36 6.72 -4.14
C GLN A 64 -23.67 6.21 -2.88
N TRP A 65 -22.88 5.14 -3.04
CA TRP A 65 -22.03 4.63 -1.97
C TRP A 65 -20.75 5.44 -1.85
N LEU A 66 -20.46 5.89 -0.62
CA LEU A 66 -19.25 6.60 -0.26
C LEU A 66 -18.43 5.74 0.71
N THR A 67 -17.14 5.65 0.45
CA THR A 67 -16.15 5.00 1.32
C THR A 67 -15.06 6.01 1.69
N PRO A 68 -14.21 5.73 2.69
CA PRO A 68 -12.87 6.32 2.71
C PRO A 68 -12.22 6.06 1.35
N ALA A 69 -11.49 7.05 0.82
CA ALA A 69 -10.66 6.81 -0.34
C ALA A 69 -9.68 5.65 -0.04
N LEU A 70 -9.39 4.86 -1.07
CA LEU A 70 -8.60 3.65 -0.92
C LEU A 70 -7.12 3.99 -0.68
N ILE A 71 -6.43 3.06 -0.04
CA ILE A 71 -5.03 3.16 0.33
C ILE A 71 -4.29 1.93 -0.20
N ASP A 72 -3.27 2.15 -1.02
CA ASP A 72 -2.37 1.09 -1.49
C ASP A 72 -1.06 1.16 -0.68
N CYS A 73 -0.95 0.34 0.37
CA CYS A 73 0.08 0.45 1.40
C CYS A 73 1.43 -0.22 1.08
N HIS A 74 1.55 -0.85 -0.10
CA HIS A 74 2.74 -1.55 -0.55
C HIS A 74 2.85 -1.51 -2.08
N THR A 75 3.75 -0.67 -2.60
CA THR A 75 4.07 -0.66 -4.04
C THR A 75 5.55 -0.39 -4.33
N HIS A 76 6.03 -0.89 -5.47
CA HIS A 76 7.30 -0.50 -6.08
C HIS A 76 7.02 0.29 -7.36
N LEU A 77 6.12 1.25 -7.28
CA LEU A 77 5.54 1.92 -8.45
C LEU A 77 6.57 2.69 -9.29
N VAL A 78 7.68 3.12 -8.67
CA VAL A 78 8.76 3.86 -9.33
C VAL A 78 9.76 2.87 -9.94
N TYR A 79 9.67 2.67 -11.25
CA TYR A 79 10.62 1.86 -12.02
C TYR A 79 10.61 2.23 -13.51
N ALA A 80 11.67 1.86 -14.20
CA ALA A 80 11.79 1.95 -15.64
C ALA A 80 11.95 0.55 -16.27
N GLY A 81 11.76 0.48 -17.59
CA GLY A 81 11.79 -0.78 -18.33
C GLY A 81 10.53 -1.61 -18.17
N ASN A 82 10.59 -2.84 -18.68
CA ASN A 82 9.49 -3.79 -18.70
C ASN A 82 10.08 -5.22 -18.67
N ARG A 83 9.42 -6.14 -17.96
CA ARG A 83 9.83 -7.55 -17.84
C ARG A 83 8.90 -8.51 -18.60
N SER A 84 8.06 -8.01 -19.50
CA SER A 84 7.17 -8.83 -20.34
C SER A 84 7.94 -9.88 -21.16
N ASN A 85 9.16 -9.57 -21.61
CA ASN A 85 10.00 -10.53 -22.34
C ASN A 85 10.37 -11.72 -21.45
N GLU A 86 10.72 -11.48 -20.18
CA GLU A 86 11.02 -12.57 -19.24
C GLU A 86 9.78 -13.41 -18.95
N PHE A 87 8.62 -12.76 -18.83
CA PHE A 87 7.34 -13.45 -18.67
C PHE A 87 7.03 -14.36 -19.87
N GLU A 88 7.18 -13.84 -21.09
CA GLU A 88 7.01 -14.62 -22.33
C GLU A 88 8.00 -15.79 -22.42
N MET A 89 9.27 -15.58 -22.07
CA MET A 89 10.29 -16.63 -22.05
C MET A 89 9.95 -17.76 -21.06
N ARG A 90 9.49 -17.41 -19.85
CA ARG A 90 9.06 -18.40 -18.84
C ARG A 90 7.91 -19.25 -19.36
N LEU A 91 6.92 -18.62 -20.00
CA LEU A 91 5.77 -19.32 -20.57
C LEU A 91 6.14 -20.22 -21.76
N ASN A 92 7.21 -19.89 -22.48
CA ASN A 92 7.78 -20.72 -23.53
C ASN A 92 8.76 -21.80 -23.00
N GLY A 93 8.87 -21.97 -21.68
CA GLY A 93 9.63 -23.06 -21.06
C GLY A 93 11.13 -22.79 -20.87
N VAL A 94 11.59 -21.54 -20.99
CA VAL A 94 12.98 -21.18 -20.66
C VAL A 94 13.16 -21.21 -19.14
N ASP A 95 14.19 -21.91 -18.67
CA ASP A 95 14.47 -22.04 -17.25
C ASP A 95 14.96 -20.72 -16.62
N TYR A 96 14.69 -20.54 -15.33
CA TYR A 96 15.01 -19.33 -14.58
C TYR A 96 16.50 -18.97 -14.61
N LYS A 97 17.40 -19.98 -14.57
CA LYS A 97 18.85 -19.75 -14.57
C LYS A 97 19.30 -19.18 -15.90
N THR A 98 18.74 -19.67 -17.01
CA THR A 98 18.98 -19.13 -18.35
C THR A 98 18.51 -17.68 -18.45
N ILE A 99 17.31 -17.35 -17.94
CA ILE A 99 16.79 -15.98 -17.93
C ILE A 99 17.68 -15.05 -17.11
N ALA A 100 18.10 -15.49 -15.91
CA ALA A 100 19.00 -14.72 -15.05
C ALA A 100 20.37 -14.49 -15.71
N ASN A 101 20.95 -15.51 -16.35
CA ASN A 101 22.22 -15.41 -17.08
C ASN A 101 22.13 -14.44 -18.28
N GLN A 102 20.95 -14.23 -18.85
CA GLN A 102 20.70 -13.24 -19.90
C GLN A 102 20.46 -11.83 -19.36
N GLY A 103 20.66 -11.62 -18.06
CA GLY A 103 20.46 -10.33 -17.40
C GLY A 103 19.00 -10.03 -17.04
N GLY A 104 18.13 -11.03 -17.01
CA GLY A 104 16.77 -10.92 -16.49
C GLY A 104 16.73 -10.83 -14.96
N GLY A 105 15.54 -10.89 -14.37
CA GLY A 105 15.41 -10.77 -12.91
C GLY A 105 15.35 -9.32 -12.44
N ILE A 106 15.50 -9.12 -11.13
CA ILE A 106 15.55 -7.78 -10.53
C ILE A 106 16.67 -6.92 -11.14
N VAL A 107 17.79 -7.53 -11.51
CA VAL A 107 18.95 -6.85 -12.13
C VAL A 107 18.58 -6.12 -13.43
N SER A 108 17.63 -6.65 -14.21
CA SER A 108 17.10 -6.01 -15.42
C SER A 108 16.42 -4.67 -15.11
N THR A 109 15.59 -4.65 -14.06
CA THR A 109 14.93 -3.43 -13.58
C THR A 109 15.94 -2.47 -12.98
N VAL A 110 16.89 -2.96 -12.18
CA VAL A 110 17.94 -2.12 -11.59
C VAL A 110 18.74 -1.40 -12.67
N LYS A 111 19.18 -2.13 -13.70
CA LYS A 111 19.88 -1.54 -14.84
C LYS A 111 19.03 -0.46 -15.52
N SER A 112 17.75 -0.74 -15.74
CA SER A 112 16.83 0.21 -16.38
C SER A 112 16.67 1.49 -15.54
N VAL A 113 16.48 1.37 -14.23
CA VAL A 113 16.35 2.51 -13.31
C VAL A 113 17.64 3.32 -13.21
N ARG A 114 18.80 2.66 -13.11
CA ARG A 114 20.12 3.33 -13.10
C ARG A 114 20.37 4.12 -14.38
N GLN A 115 19.93 3.61 -15.53
CA GLN A 115 20.12 4.25 -16.84
C GLN A 115 19.10 5.36 -17.15
N SER A 116 17.92 5.34 -16.53
CA SER A 116 16.90 6.39 -16.75
C SER A 116 17.26 7.69 -16.05
N SER A 117 16.95 8.80 -16.70
CA SER A 117 16.87 10.12 -16.07
C SER A 117 15.70 10.20 -15.07
N PHE A 118 15.69 11.24 -14.24
CA PHE A 118 14.56 11.55 -13.36
C PHE A 118 13.25 11.67 -14.16
N ASP A 119 13.25 12.43 -15.25
CA ASP A 119 12.05 12.71 -16.04
C ASP A 119 11.50 11.44 -16.70
N GLU A 120 12.36 10.58 -17.26
CA GLU A 120 11.93 9.30 -17.84
C GLU A 120 11.31 8.39 -16.78
N LEU A 121 11.94 8.30 -15.60
CA LEU A 121 11.45 7.49 -14.50
C LEU A 121 10.13 8.04 -13.94
N TYR A 122 10.00 9.35 -13.81
CA TYR A 122 8.77 10.03 -13.43
C TYR A 122 7.64 9.74 -14.42
N GLN A 123 7.86 9.96 -15.71
CA GLN A 123 6.85 9.77 -16.76
C GLN A 123 6.39 8.31 -16.88
N ALA A 124 7.30 7.36 -16.69
CA ALA A 124 6.95 5.94 -16.65
C ALA A 124 6.05 5.61 -15.44
N SER A 125 6.36 6.18 -14.27
CA SER A 125 5.68 5.94 -13.00
C SER A 125 4.32 6.62 -12.92
N GLU A 126 4.22 7.82 -13.47
CA GLU A 126 3.00 8.63 -13.52
C GLU A 126 1.82 7.88 -14.13
N LYS A 127 2.04 7.12 -15.21
CA LYS A 127 0.98 6.32 -15.86
C LYS A 127 0.36 5.30 -14.91
N ARG A 128 1.19 4.65 -14.08
CA ARG A 128 0.74 3.67 -13.10
C ARG A 128 0.00 4.35 -11.96
N LEU A 129 0.49 5.50 -11.52
CA LEU A 129 -0.15 6.26 -10.47
C LEU A 129 -1.55 6.73 -10.89
N LYS A 130 -1.68 7.29 -12.11
CA LYS A 130 -2.96 7.72 -12.68
C LYS A 130 -3.97 6.57 -12.71
N ALA A 131 -3.54 5.36 -13.04
CA ALA A 131 -4.40 4.17 -13.01
C ALA A 131 -4.93 3.85 -11.61
N LEU A 132 -4.08 3.92 -10.57
CA LEU A 132 -4.48 3.68 -9.18
C LEU A 132 -5.40 4.79 -8.65
N ILE A 133 -5.11 6.06 -8.95
CA ILE A 133 -6.00 7.18 -8.59
C ILE A 133 -7.38 7.01 -9.25
N GLY A 134 -7.41 6.56 -10.51
CA GLY A 134 -8.66 6.21 -11.21
C GLY A 134 -9.46 5.08 -10.53
N GLN A 135 -8.87 4.34 -9.60
CA GLN A 135 -9.54 3.35 -8.76
C GLN A 135 -9.81 3.85 -7.33
N GLY A 136 -9.80 5.17 -7.11
CA GLY A 136 -10.15 5.79 -5.83
C GLY A 136 -9.01 5.80 -4.82
N VAL A 137 -7.77 5.53 -5.24
CA VAL A 137 -6.59 5.61 -4.37
C VAL A 137 -6.19 7.08 -4.15
N SER A 138 -6.19 7.52 -2.90
CA SER A 138 -5.74 8.87 -2.50
C SER A 138 -4.48 8.85 -1.62
N THR A 139 -4.11 7.67 -1.14
CA THR A 139 -2.89 7.44 -0.35
C THR A 139 -2.17 6.21 -0.88
N ILE A 140 -0.88 6.35 -1.16
CA ILE A 140 -0.07 5.28 -1.70
C ILE A 140 1.28 5.25 -1.00
N GLU A 141 1.78 4.05 -0.74
CA GLU A 141 3.18 3.85 -0.37
C GLU A 141 4.00 3.52 -1.61
N ILE A 142 5.16 4.15 -1.75
CA ILE A 142 6.10 3.92 -2.85
C ILE A 142 7.46 3.63 -2.26
N LYS A 143 7.98 2.43 -2.56
CA LYS A 143 9.30 1.98 -2.15
C LYS A 143 10.36 2.34 -3.18
N SER A 144 11.59 2.55 -2.71
CA SER A 144 12.78 2.54 -3.56
C SER A 144 13.23 1.08 -3.83
N GLY A 145 14.52 0.77 -3.92
CA GLY A 145 15.00 -0.62 -4.00
C GLY A 145 15.26 -1.16 -5.40
N TYR A 146 15.13 -0.34 -6.45
CA TYR A 146 15.67 -0.65 -7.78
C TYR A 146 16.89 0.21 -8.14
N GLY A 147 17.41 1.01 -7.21
CA GLY A 147 18.67 1.72 -7.38
C GLY A 147 19.84 0.87 -6.92
N LEU A 148 19.75 0.30 -5.71
CA LEU A 148 20.83 -0.45 -5.05
C LEU A 148 22.16 0.31 -4.95
N ASP A 149 22.09 1.63 -4.99
CA ASP A 149 23.16 2.59 -4.76
C ASP A 149 22.55 3.92 -4.29
N LEU A 150 23.32 4.76 -3.58
CA LEU A 150 22.81 6.00 -3.00
C LEU A 150 22.14 6.92 -4.04
N GLU A 151 22.77 7.11 -5.20
CA GLU A 151 22.29 8.05 -6.22
C GLU A 151 20.91 7.64 -6.74
N ASN A 152 20.74 6.37 -7.04
CA ASN A 152 19.52 5.87 -7.66
C ASN A 152 18.41 5.60 -6.64
N GLU A 153 18.74 5.19 -5.41
CA GLU A 153 17.76 5.16 -4.32
C GLU A 153 17.21 6.58 -4.05
N ARG A 154 18.09 7.59 -3.97
CA ARG A 154 17.69 9.01 -3.86
C ARG A 154 16.79 9.43 -5.03
N LYS A 155 17.19 9.12 -6.26
CA LYS A 155 16.42 9.46 -7.48
C LYS A 155 15.00 8.89 -7.42
N MET A 156 14.84 7.64 -7.01
CA MET A 156 13.52 7.01 -6.89
C MET A 156 12.64 7.70 -5.84
N LEU A 157 13.20 8.02 -4.67
CA LEU A 157 12.46 8.68 -3.59
C LEU A 157 12.06 10.12 -3.96
N LEU A 158 12.91 10.83 -4.72
CA LEU A 158 12.58 12.14 -5.28
C LEU A 158 11.43 12.04 -6.30
N VAL A 159 11.41 11.00 -7.15
CA VAL A 159 10.29 10.78 -8.08
C VAL A 159 9.00 10.51 -7.29
N ALA A 160 9.04 9.67 -6.26
CA ALA A 160 7.89 9.41 -5.40
C ALA A 160 7.36 10.70 -4.72
N GLN A 161 8.26 11.54 -4.20
CA GLN A 161 7.90 12.84 -3.62
C GLN A 161 7.26 13.77 -4.66
N ALA A 162 7.83 13.86 -5.86
CA ALA A 162 7.31 14.70 -6.94
C ALA A 162 5.92 14.24 -7.39
N LEU A 163 5.70 12.93 -7.50
CA LEU A 163 4.39 12.36 -7.81
C LEU A 163 3.34 12.78 -6.77
N GLY A 164 3.61 12.61 -5.48
CA GLY A 164 2.69 13.02 -4.42
C GLY A 164 2.36 14.52 -4.46
N LYS A 165 3.39 15.36 -4.65
CA LYS A 165 3.23 16.81 -4.75
C LYS A 165 2.41 17.22 -5.98
N ASN A 166 2.74 16.69 -7.16
CA ASN A 166 2.12 17.09 -8.41
C ASN A 166 0.67 16.62 -8.51
N TYR A 167 0.37 15.45 -7.93
CA TYR A 167 -0.97 14.89 -7.93
C TYR A 167 -1.81 15.31 -6.72
N GLY A 168 -1.22 15.94 -5.71
CA GLY A 168 -1.95 16.37 -4.51
C GLY A 168 -2.55 15.19 -3.72
N ILE A 169 -1.89 14.04 -3.76
CA ILE A 169 -2.25 12.85 -2.99
C ILE A 169 -1.21 12.58 -1.91
N THR A 170 -1.54 11.72 -0.94
CA THR A 170 -0.56 11.33 0.08
C THR A 170 0.35 10.24 -0.47
N VAL A 171 1.65 10.49 -0.50
CA VAL A 171 2.67 9.48 -0.82
C VAL A 171 3.54 9.25 0.40
N LYS A 172 3.59 8.00 0.90
CA LYS A 172 4.54 7.55 1.91
C LYS A 172 5.73 6.90 1.22
N LYS A 173 6.94 7.41 1.47
CA LYS A 173 8.16 6.96 0.80
C LYS A 173 8.90 5.97 1.69
N THR A 174 9.16 4.79 1.17
CA THR A 174 9.83 3.74 1.94
C THR A 174 11.22 3.48 1.35
N TYR A 175 12.25 3.58 2.19
CA TYR A 175 13.62 3.24 1.81
C TYR A 175 13.79 1.72 1.81
N LEU A 176 14.09 1.14 0.64
CA LEU A 176 14.22 -0.30 0.42
C LEU A 176 15.56 -0.64 -0.29
N ALA A 177 16.68 0.00 0.06
CA ALA A 177 17.95 -0.38 -0.60
C ALA A 177 18.36 -1.83 -0.29
N ALA A 178 17.94 -2.39 0.84
CA ALA A 178 18.08 -3.82 1.16
C ALA A 178 17.03 -4.69 0.41
N HIS A 179 16.81 -4.45 -0.88
CA HIS A 179 15.89 -5.24 -1.71
C HIS A 179 16.55 -6.48 -2.30
N ALA A 180 17.80 -6.33 -2.78
CA ALA A 180 18.61 -7.40 -3.34
C ALA A 180 20.08 -7.02 -3.29
N LEU A 181 20.95 -8.01 -3.43
CA LEU A 181 22.39 -7.80 -3.52
C LEU A 181 22.76 -7.37 -4.95
N PRO A 182 23.27 -6.14 -5.17
CA PRO A 182 23.70 -5.71 -6.50
C PRO A 182 24.96 -6.48 -6.97
N PRO A 183 25.17 -6.62 -8.30
CA PRO A 183 26.25 -7.43 -8.87
C PRO A 183 27.66 -7.06 -8.38
N GLU A 184 27.91 -5.78 -8.12
CA GLU A 184 29.19 -5.26 -7.60
C GLU A 184 29.51 -5.74 -6.17
N TYR A 185 28.54 -6.29 -5.43
CA TYR A 185 28.70 -6.85 -4.09
C TYR A 185 28.42 -8.36 -4.02
N LYS A 186 28.47 -9.09 -5.15
CA LYS A 186 28.06 -10.51 -5.27
C LYS A 186 28.55 -11.47 -4.16
N ASP A 187 29.72 -11.21 -3.59
CA ASP A 187 30.32 -12.03 -2.52
C ASP A 187 30.59 -11.22 -1.23
N GLN A 188 30.01 -10.02 -1.12
CA GLN A 188 30.21 -9.06 -0.04
C GLN A 188 28.86 -8.47 0.47
N PRO A 189 27.88 -9.30 0.84
CA PRO A 189 26.57 -8.82 1.25
C PRO A 189 26.59 -7.97 2.54
N ASP A 190 27.49 -8.28 3.47
CA ASP A 190 27.63 -7.48 4.70
C ASP A 190 28.19 -6.08 4.42
N GLU A 191 29.15 -5.96 3.50
CA GLU A 191 29.68 -4.66 3.10
C GLU A 191 28.60 -3.81 2.40
N TYR A 192 27.73 -4.45 1.60
CA TYR A 192 26.58 -3.78 1.00
C TYR A 192 25.60 -3.27 2.07
N ILE A 193 25.30 -4.10 3.07
CA ILE A 193 24.43 -3.68 4.19
C ILE A 193 25.04 -2.52 4.97
N ASP A 194 26.35 -2.50 5.17
CA ASP A 194 27.02 -1.36 5.80
C ASP A 194 26.85 -0.08 4.97
N GLN A 195 26.85 -0.17 3.64
CA GLN A 195 26.54 0.98 2.77
C GLN A 195 25.07 1.42 2.86
N VAL A 196 24.13 0.47 2.85
CA VAL A 196 22.69 0.73 3.05
C VAL A 196 22.46 1.51 4.36
N CYS A 197 23.10 1.07 5.44
CA CYS A 197 23.08 1.74 6.73
C CYS A 197 23.67 3.16 6.68
N GLN A 198 24.75 3.38 5.93
CA GLN A 198 25.38 4.70 5.77
C GLN A 198 24.54 5.68 4.94
N TRP A 199 23.78 5.19 3.95
CA TRP A 199 22.97 6.01 3.07
C TRP A 199 21.67 6.49 3.73
N LEU A 200 21.09 5.68 4.62
CA LEU A 200 19.81 5.97 5.25
C LEU A 200 19.77 7.34 5.99
N PRO A 201 20.73 7.69 6.87
CA PRO A 201 20.75 9.02 7.51
C PRO A 201 20.80 10.18 6.51
N ILE A 202 21.53 10.03 5.41
CA ILE A 202 21.64 11.07 4.36
C ILE A 202 20.26 11.33 3.72
N LEU A 203 19.56 10.26 3.34
CA LEU A 203 18.24 10.37 2.71
C LEU A 203 17.16 10.82 3.70
N TYR A 204 17.31 10.48 4.98
CA TYR A 204 16.45 10.97 6.05
C TYR A 204 16.59 12.48 6.25
N GLU A 205 17.82 13.01 6.31
CA GLU A 205 18.08 14.46 6.42
C GLU A 205 17.53 15.26 5.23
N GLU A 206 17.46 14.64 4.05
CA GLU A 206 16.84 15.20 2.85
C GLU A 206 15.30 15.16 2.87
N GLY A 207 14.68 14.56 3.90
CA GLY A 207 13.22 14.42 4.02
C GLY A 207 12.63 13.43 3.01
N LEU A 208 13.41 12.45 2.56
CA LEU A 208 13.02 11.49 1.53
C LEU A 208 12.46 10.17 2.06
N VAL A 209 12.59 9.90 3.36
CA VAL A 209 12.24 8.61 3.96
C VAL A 209 11.17 8.77 5.03
N ASP A 210 10.06 8.07 4.87
CA ASP A 210 8.96 7.98 5.84
C ASP A 210 9.00 6.66 6.65
N ALA A 211 9.56 5.60 6.07
CA ALA A 211 9.72 4.28 6.66
C ALA A 211 10.90 3.54 6.03
N VAL A 212 11.39 2.50 6.71
CA VAL A 212 12.50 1.65 6.23
C VAL A 212 12.02 0.22 6.04
N ASP A 213 12.46 -0.41 4.96
CA ASP A 213 12.07 -1.74 4.55
C ASP A 213 13.30 -2.56 4.10
N ALA A 214 13.14 -3.87 4.07
CA ALA A 214 14.15 -4.81 3.59
C ALA A 214 13.49 -6.09 3.07
N PHE A 215 14.22 -6.84 2.24
CA PHE A 215 13.81 -8.18 1.83
C PHE A 215 14.51 -9.25 2.67
N CYS A 216 13.80 -9.77 3.67
CA CYS A 216 14.28 -10.83 4.55
C CYS A 216 13.92 -12.20 3.97
N GLU A 217 14.84 -12.79 3.23
CA GLU A 217 14.60 -14.04 2.53
C GLU A 217 15.94 -14.74 2.21
N ASN A 218 15.91 -16.06 2.03
CA ASN A 218 17.07 -16.87 1.68
C ASN A 218 17.80 -16.42 0.40
N ILE A 219 17.11 -15.70 -0.48
CA ILE A 219 17.66 -15.19 -1.75
C ILE A 219 18.09 -13.72 -1.67
N ALA A 220 17.93 -13.07 -0.51
CA ALA A 220 18.21 -11.65 -0.30
C ALA A 220 19.06 -11.47 0.96
N PHE A 221 18.47 -11.05 2.08
CA PHE A 221 19.21 -10.74 3.32
C PHE A 221 18.72 -11.57 4.51
N SER A 222 19.65 -11.87 5.42
CA SER A 222 19.35 -12.60 6.65
C SER A 222 18.70 -11.69 7.71
N PRO A 223 18.02 -12.25 8.73
CA PRO A 223 17.48 -11.48 9.84
C PRO A 223 18.54 -10.62 10.55
N GLU A 224 19.78 -11.11 10.68
CA GLU A 224 20.88 -10.36 11.29
C GLU A 224 21.28 -9.15 10.45
N GLN A 225 21.30 -9.29 9.13
CA GLN A 225 21.59 -8.19 8.21
C GLN A 225 20.49 -7.14 8.23
N VAL A 226 19.22 -7.58 8.22
CA VAL A 226 18.05 -6.70 8.33
C VAL A 226 18.06 -5.95 9.66
N SER A 227 18.41 -6.62 10.76
CA SER A 227 18.48 -6.00 12.10
C SER A 227 19.43 -4.80 12.13
N LYS A 228 20.58 -4.88 11.45
CA LYS A 228 21.51 -3.73 11.34
C LYS A 228 20.85 -2.50 10.69
N VAL A 229 20.06 -2.71 9.63
CA VAL A 229 19.34 -1.64 8.94
C VAL A 229 18.25 -1.06 9.85
N PHE A 230 17.53 -1.93 10.57
CA PHE A 230 16.49 -1.53 11.51
C PHE A 230 17.05 -0.78 12.73
N ASP A 231 18.23 -1.13 13.21
CA ASP A 231 18.91 -0.40 14.28
C ASP A 231 19.18 1.05 13.87
N VAL A 232 19.62 1.28 12.63
CA VAL A 232 19.80 2.64 12.09
C VAL A 232 18.46 3.35 11.95
N ALA A 233 17.43 2.69 11.43
CA ALA A 233 16.08 3.26 11.31
C ALA A 233 15.54 3.71 12.68
N GLN A 234 15.66 2.85 13.71
CA GLN A 234 15.24 3.15 15.07
C GLN A 234 16.02 4.34 15.66
N SER A 235 17.33 4.42 15.39
CA SER A 235 18.16 5.56 15.85
C SER A 235 17.73 6.91 15.27
N LEU A 236 17.05 6.90 14.11
CA LEU A 236 16.48 8.07 13.44
C LEU A 236 15.00 8.30 13.77
N GLY A 237 14.39 7.43 14.60
CA GLY A 237 12.96 7.47 14.89
C GLY A 237 12.07 7.11 13.69
N LEU A 238 12.62 6.41 12.69
CA LEU A 238 11.87 5.96 11.52
C LEU A 238 11.18 4.61 11.82
N PRO A 239 9.89 4.46 11.48
CA PRO A 239 9.24 3.17 11.57
C PRO A 239 9.80 2.18 10.54
N VAL A 240 9.75 0.89 10.88
CA VAL A 240 10.20 -0.19 10.01
C VAL A 240 9.04 -1.04 9.50
N LYS A 241 9.25 -1.69 8.37
CA LYS A 241 8.39 -2.72 7.77
C LYS A 241 9.27 -3.74 7.05
N LEU A 242 8.69 -4.86 6.58
CA LEU A 242 9.51 -5.93 6.00
C LEU A 242 8.75 -6.77 4.97
N HIS A 243 9.37 -7.02 3.81
CA HIS A 243 9.05 -8.19 2.99
C HIS A 243 9.49 -9.44 3.74
N ALA A 244 8.53 -10.20 4.26
CA ALA A 244 8.76 -11.32 5.15
C ALA A 244 7.96 -12.54 4.72
N GLU A 245 8.61 -13.69 4.82
CA GLU A 245 8.00 -15.02 4.66
C GLU A 245 7.29 -15.26 3.33
N GLN A 246 7.79 -14.64 2.26
CA GLN A 246 7.25 -14.80 0.92
C GLN A 246 7.53 -16.20 0.36
N LEU A 247 8.78 -16.68 0.50
CA LEU A 247 9.24 -17.94 -0.09
C LEU A 247 9.66 -18.95 0.96
N SER A 248 10.05 -18.49 2.16
CA SER A 248 10.39 -19.35 3.28
C SER A 248 10.19 -18.66 4.63
N ASP A 249 10.07 -19.42 5.72
CA ASP A 249 9.96 -18.85 7.06
C ASP A 249 11.34 -18.51 7.63
N MET A 250 11.68 -17.21 7.64
CA MET A 250 12.94 -16.68 8.16
C MET A 250 12.78 -15.99 9.52
N GLY A 251 11.56 -15.89 10.03
CA GLY A 251 11.27 -15.19 11.27
C GLY A 251 11.22 -13.66 11.17
N GLY A 252 11.26 -13.10 9.96
CA GLY A 252 11.15 -11.68 9.66
C GLY A 252 9.89 -11.01 10.22
N ALA A 253 8.73 -11.65 10.19
CA ALA A 253 7.52 -11.07 10.79
C ALA A 253 7.65 -10.89 12.32
N GLY A 254 8.32 -11.83 12.98
CA GLY A 254 8.67 -11.72 14.40
C GLY A 254 9.73 -10.65 14.65
N LEU A 255 10.64 -10.42 13.71
CA LEU A 255 11.62 -9.34 13.74
C LEU A 255 10.93 -7.97 13.67
N VAL A 256 9.98 -7.77 12.76
CA VAL A 256 9.20 -6.51 12.70
C VAL A 256 8.51 -6.24 14.03
N ALA A 257 7.89 -7.26 14.64
CA ALA A 257 7.26 -7.11 15.95
C ALA A 257 8.27 -6.74 17.05
N ALA A 258 9.48 -7.28 17.04
CA ALA A 258 10.53 -6.93 18.01
C ALA A 258 10.97 -5.46 17.91
N TYR A 259 10.87 -4.85 16.72
CA TYR A 259 11.14 -3.43 16.49
C TYR A 259 9.88 -2.55 16.56
N GLU A 260 8.73 -3.11 16.96
CA GLU A 260 7.44 -2.43 17.00
C GLU A 260 7.09 -1.75 15.66
N GLY A 261 7.47 -2.43 14.56
CA GLY A 261 7.28 -1.94 13.19
C GLY A 261 5.83 -1.96 12.73
N LEU A 262 5.59 -1.34 11.57
CA LEU A 262 4.25 -1.11 11.04
C LEU A 262 3.64 -2.37 10.42
N SER A 263 4.39 -3.08 9.58
CA SER A 263 3.87 -4.20 8.82
C SER A 263 4.89 -5.26 8.45
N ALA A 264 4.40 -6.50 8.32
CA ALA A 264 5.08 -7.60 7.65
C ALA A 264 4.26 -7.99 6.42
N ASP A 265 4.92 -8.04 5.27
CA ASP A 265 4.30 -8.06 3.96
C ASP A 265 4.63 -9.40 3.25
N HIS A 266 3.74 -9.90 2.39
CA HIS A 266 3.73 -11.26 1.79
C HIS A 266 3.14 -12.36 2.66
N ILE A 267 3.89 -12.82 3.68
CA ILE A 267 3.47 -13.70 4.78
C ILE A 267 2.88 -15.08 4.39
N GLU A 268 3.19 -15.63 3.22
CA GLU A 268 2.78 -16.98 2.81
C GLU A 268 3.27 -18.09 3.76
N TYR A 269 4.51 -17.96 4.25
CA TYR A 269 5.16 -18.94 5.14
C TYR A 269 5.13 -18.55 6.62
N LEU A 270 4.35 -17.52 6.98
CA LEU A 270 4.24 -17.03 8.35
C LEU A 270 3.82 -18.14 9.34
N ASN A 271 4.60 -18.31 10.41
CA ASN A 271 4.34 -19.30 11.47
C ASN A 271 3.49 -18.74 12.62
N ASP A 272 2.90 -19.65 13.40
CA ASP A 272 2.02 -19.32 14.53
C ASP A 272 2.68 -18.43 15.60
N ASN A 273 3.94 -18.68 15.93
CA ASN A 273 4.66 -17.92 16.95
C ASN A 273 4.84 -16.44 16.54
N ASN A 274 5.08 -16.18 15.27
CA ASN A 274 5.20 -14.82 14.76
C ASN A 274 3.85 -14.15 14.57
N ILE A 275 2.77 -14.88 14.27
CA ILE A 275 1.40 -14.35 14.30
C ILE A 275 1.07 -13.79 15.69
N GLU A 276 1.40 -14.53 16.76
CA GLU A 276 1.16 -14.10 18.14
C GLU A 276 1.93 -12.82 18.48
N LYS A 277 3.20 -12.72 18.06
CA LYS A 277 4.00 -11.49 18.23
C LYS A 277 3.43 -10.31 17.44
N MET A 278 3.00 -10.54 16.20
CA MET A 278 2.36 -9.50 15.39
C MET A 278 1.08 -8.98 16.05
N ALA A 279 0.24 -9.89 16.58
CA ALA A 279 -0.98 -9.52 17.28
C ALA A 279 -0.69 -8.68 18.54
N ASP A 280 0.28 -9.11 19.37
CA ASP A 280 0.68 -8.42 20.59
C ASP A 280 1.21 -7.00 20.31
N LYS A 281 2.02 -6.84 19.27
CA LYS A 281 2.64 -5.56 18.89
C LYS A 281 1.82 -4.73 17.92
N GLY A 282 0.67 -5.24 17.49
CA GLY A 282 -0.20 -4.55 16.54
C GLY A 282 0.36 -4.43 15.13
N VAL A 283 1.37 -5.24 14.75
CA VAL A 283 1.94 -5.28 13.39
C VAL A 283 0.87 -5.73 12.41
N VAL A 284 0.75 -5.01 11.29
CA VAL A 284 -0.20 -5.35 10.23
C VAL A 284 0.39 -6.44 9.33
N GLY A 285 -0.41 -7.45 9.00
CA GLY A 285 -0.06 -8.38 7.92
C GLY A 285 -0.55 -7.84 6.58
N VAL A 286 0.35 -7.53 5.65
CA VAL A 286 -0.02 -7.01 4.33
C VAL A 286 -0.04 -8.15 3.31
N LEU A 287 -1.24 -8.47 2.82
CA LEU A 287 -1.50 -9.53 1.86
C LEU A 287 -1.32 -9.02 0.44
N LEU A 288 -0.55 -9.75 -0.37
CA LEU A 288 -0.17 -9.35 -1.73
C LEU A 288 -0.66 -10.39 -2.76
N PRO A 289 -1.99 -10.52 -2.95
CA PRO A 289 -2.59 -11.63 -3.71
C PRO A 289 -2.21 -11.62 -5.19
N THR A 290 -1.87 -10.47 -5.75
CA THR A 290 -1.47 -10.36 -7.14
C THR A 290 -0.07 -10.92 -7.38
N ALA A 291 0.85 -10.75 -6.43
CA ALA A 291 2.16 -11.39 -6.46
C ALA A 291 2.04 -12.92 -6.36
N PHE A 292 1.24 -13.40 -5.40
CA PHE A 292 0.91 -14.81 -5.24
C PHE A 292 0.37 -15.43 -6.55
N TYR A 293 -0.58 -14.73 -7.21
CA TYR A 293 -1.16 -15.16 -8.48
C TYR A 293 -0.11 -15.26 -9.61
N VAL A 294 0.66 -14.20 -9.84
CA VAL A 294 1.63 -14.13 -10.95
C VAL A 294 2.76 -15.14 -10.76
N LEU A 295 3.21 -15.33 -9.51
CA LEU A 295 4.23 -16.32 -9.17
C LEU A 295 3.72 -17.76 -9.19
N ARG A 296 2.40 -17.96 -9.30
CA ARG A 296 1.74 -19.27 -9.22
C ARG A 296 2.09 -20.01 -7.94
N GLU A 297 2.22 -19.26 -6.85
CA GLU A 297 2.46 -19.83 -5.53
C GLU A 297 1.26 -20.69 -5.12
N THR A 298 1.53 -21.71 -4.31
CA THR A 298 0.55 -22.66 -3.80
C THR A 298 0.44 -22.61 -2.28
N LYS A 299 1.45 -22.07 -1.60
CA LYS A 299 1.45 -21.84 -0.16
C LYS A 299 0.61 -20.60 0.18
N LEU A 300 -0.57 -20.82 0.73
CA LEU A 300 -1.44 -19.73 1.18
C LEU A 300 -0.93 -19.10 2.48
N PRO A 301 -1.07 -17.77 2.65
CA PRO A 301 -0.86 -17.11 3.94
C PRO A 301 -1.85 -17.65 4.99
N PRO A 302 -1.50 -17.63 6.28
CA PRO A 302 -2.27 -18.29 7.35
C PRO A 302 -3.48 -17.44 7.82
N ILE A 303 -4.40 -17.12 6.91
CA ILE A 303 -5.54 -16.20 7.12
C ILE A 303 -6.37 -16.54 8.36
N ASP A 304 -6.81 -17.79 8.50
CA ASP A 304 -7.68 -18.19 9.63
C ASP A 304 -6.99 -18.01 10.99
N ARG A 305 -5.68 -18.23 11.02
CA ARG A 305 -4.86 -18.08 12.23
C ARG A 305 -4.69 -16.61 12.58
N MET A 306 -4.35 -15.77 11.60
CA MET A 306 -4.28 -14.32 11.76
C MET A 306 -5.61 -13.73 12.22
N ARG A 307 -6.72 -14.12 11.59
CA ARG A 307 -8.07 -13.71 11.98
C ARG A 307 -8.38 -14.11 13.42
N LYS A 308 -8.09 -15.35 13.80
CA LYS A 308 -8.32 -15.85 15.16
C LYS A 308 -7.50 -15.09 16.22
N GLN A 309 -6.28 -14.70 15.89
CA GLN A 309 -5.40 -13.94 16.78
C GLN A 309 -5.64 -12.42 16.74
N GLY A 310 -6.55 -11.94 15.89
CA GLY A 310 -6.89 -10.52 15.78
C GLY A 310 -5.84 -9.67 15.05
N VAL A 311 -4.98 -10.28 14.23
CA VAL A 311 -4.02 -9.53 13.41
C VAL A 311 -4.78 -8.72 12.37
N SER A 312 -4.49 -7.41 12.28
CA SER A 312 -5.01 -6.56 11.21
C SER A 312 -4.44 -7.02 9.87
N MET A 313 -5.31 -7.26 8.88
CA MET A 313 -4.91 -7.69 7.54
C MET A 313 -5.17 -6.56 6.55
N ALA A 314 -4.09 -6.07 5.92
CA ALA A 314 -4.15 -5.13 4.81
C ALA A 314 -4.08 -5.87 3.47
N VAL A 315 -4.55 -5.24 2.40
CA VAL A 315 -4.45 -5.76 1.04
C VAL A 315 -3.81 -4.69 0.16
N SER A 316 -2.84 -5.07 -0.66
CA SER A 316 -2.14 -4.15 -1.55
C SER A 316 -1.91 -4.75 -2.93
N THR A 317 -1.57 -3.91 -3.90
CA THR A 317 -1.27 -4.36 -5.26
C THR A 317 0.10 -5.01 -5.39
N ASP A 318 1.05 -4.64 -4.54
CA ASP A 318 2.47 -4.91 -4.78
C ASP A 318 2.91 -4.41 -6.17
N CYS A 319 2.37 -3.29 -6.67
CA CYS A 319 2.64 -2.85 -8.04
C CYS A 319 4.15 -2.78 -8.34
N ASN A 320 4.66 -3.73 -9.13
CA ASN A 320 6.08 -3.88 -9.44
C ASN A 320 6.29 -4.60 -10.79
N PRO A 321 7.43 -4.42 -11.46
CA PRO A 321 7.63 -4.96 -12.80
C PRO A 321 7.79 -6.49 -12.87
N GLY A 322 8.12 -7.15 -11.76
CA GLY A 322 8.61 -8.52 -11.77
C GLY A 322 7.59 -9.56 -11.31
N THR A 323 7.00 -9.34 -10.15
CA THR A 323 6.14 -10.30 -9.46
C THR A 323 4.69 -9.85 -9.39
N SER A 324 4.39 -8.55 -9.51
CA SER A 324 3.01 -8.06 -9.58
C SER A 324 2.87 -6.84 -10.50
N PRO A 325 2.90 -7.04 -11.83
CA PRO A 325 2.74 -5.97 -12.82
C PRO A 325 1.28 -5.53 -12.96
N SER A 326 0.62 -5.23 -11.84
CA SER A 326 -0.77 -4.79 -11.75
C SER A 326 -0.85 -3.37 -11.17
N THR A 327 -1.79 -2.58 -11.69
CA THR A 327 -2.13 -1.24 -11.18
C THR A 327 -3.61 -1.18 -10.78
N SER A 328 -4.12 -2.28 -10.26
CA SER A 328 -5.51 -2.37 -9.82
C SER A 328 -5.66 -2.88 -8.39
N LEU A 329 -5.95 -1.97 -7.48
CA LEU A 329 -6.25 -2.28 -6.08
C LEU A 329 -7.60 -2.98 -5.93
N LEU A 330 -8.59 -2.64 -6.76
CA LEU A 330 -9.88 -3.34 -6.79
C LEU A 330 -9.72 -4.81 -7.22
N LEU A 331 -8.83 -5.09 -8.19
CA LEU A 331 -8.47 -6.46 -8.56
C LEU A 331 -7.75 -7.17 -7.41
N ALA A 332 -6.84 -6.50 -6.70
CA ALA A 332 -6.20 -7.06 -5.52
C ALA A 332 -7.22 -7.43 -4.43
N MET A 333 -8.24 -6.59 -4.19
CA MET A 333 -9.35 -6.90 -3.28
C MET A 333 -10.13 -8.15 -3.72
N ASN A 334 -10.45 -8.25 -5.02
CA ASN A 334 -11.12 -9.43 -5.58
C ASN A 334 -10.26 -10.70 -5.44
N MET A 335 -8.96 -10.61 -5.73
CA MET A 335 -8.03 -11.72 -5.58
C MET A 335 -7.84 -12.12 -4.12
N ALA A 336 -7.80 -11.18 -3.18
CA ALA A 336 -7.77 -11.50 -1.74
C ALA A 336 -9.02 -12.30 -1.33
N CYS A 337 -10.20 -11.95 -1.84
CA CYS A 337 -11.42 -12.72 -1.58
C CYS A 337 -11.35 -14.12 -2.22
N THR A 338 -10.92 -14.19 -3.49
CA THR A 338 -10.97 -15.41 -4.29
C THR A 338 -9.88 -16.42 -3.92
N LEU A 339 -8.66 -15.94 -3.71
CA LEU A 339 -7.47 -16.78 -3.47
C LEU A 339 -7.27 -17.02 -1.97
N PHE A 340 -7.46 -15.98 -1.15
CA PHE A 340 -7.16 -16.03 0.28
C PHE A 340 -8.41 -16.15 1.17
N GLN A 341 -9.61 -16.21 0.57
CA GLN A 341 -10.88 -16.37 1.29
C GLN A 341 -11.12 -15.28 2.34
N LEU A 342 -10.65 -14.06 2.07
CA LEU A 342 -11.14 -12.87 2.77
C LEU A 342 -12.61 -12.65 2.40
N THR A 343 -13.38 -12.12 3.35
CA THR A 343 -14.69 -11.55 3.05
C THR A 343 -14.53 -10.20 2.34
N PRO A 344 -15.53 -9.73 1.56
CA PRO A 344 -15.48 -8.38 0.99
C PRO A 344 -15.37 -7.26 2.04
N GLU A 345 -15.87 -7.47 3.26
CA GLU A 345 -15.70 -6.54 4.37
C GLU A 345 -14.25 -6.50 4.87
N GLU A 346 -13.60 -7.66 5.02
CA GLU A 346 -12.18 -7.74 5.33
C GLU A 346 -11.31 -7.11 4.24
N ALA A 347 -11.64 -7.34 2.96
CA ALA A 347 -10.92 -6.77 1.84
C ALA A 347 -11.03 -5.23 1.80
N LEU A 348 -12.24 -4.68 2.01
CA LEU A 348 -12.42 -3.23 2.08
C LEU A 348 -11.74 -2.62 3.32
N ALA A 349 -11.79 -3.30 4.47
CA ALA A 349 -11.00 -2.89 5.65
C ALA A 349 -9.49 -2.94 5.37
N GLY A 350 -9.08 -3.93 4.58
CA GLY A 350 -7.71 -4.15 4.14
C GLY A 350 -7.14 -3.03 3.29
N THR A 351 -7.96 -2.38 2.47
CA THR A 351 -7.57 -1.25 1.61
C THR A 351 -7.98 0.12 2.15
N THR A 352 -8.47 0.18 3.40
CA THR A 352 -8.83 1.43 4.08
C THR A 352 -8.16 1.49 5.45
N ARG A 353 -8.84 1.08 6.53
CA ARG A 353 -8.37 1.23 7.91
C ARG A 353 -7.09 0.44 8.22
N HIS A 354 -6.94 -0.78 7.71
CA HIS A 354 -5.74 -1.59 7.97
C HIS A 354 -4.56 -1.13 7.11
N ALA A 355 -4.80 -0.71 5.86
CA ALA A 355 -3.78 -0.06 5.04
C ALA A 355 -3.32 1.28 5.64
N ALA A 356 -4.23 2.07 6.22
CA ALA A 356 -3.84 3.28 6.97
C ALA A 356 -2.92 2.93 8.15
N LYS A 357 -3.27 1.91 8.93
CA LYS A 357 -2.45 1.42 10.05
C LYS A 357 -1.07 0.92 9.59
N ALA A 358 -1.00 0.19 8.47
CA ALA A 358 0.28 -0.26 7.88
C ALA A 358 1.21 0.89 7.45
N LEU A 359 0.70 2.12 7.40
CA LEU A 359 1.44 3.33 7.07
C LEU A 359 1.60 4.30 8.25
N GLY A 360 1.12 3.96 9.45
CA GLY A 360 1.10 4.84 10.62
C GLY A 360 0.13 6.02 10.48
N LEU A 361 -0.98 5.82 9.74
CA LEU A 361 -2.00 6.85 9.43
C LEU A 361 -3.38 6.52 10.03
N GLU A 362 -3.47 5.52 10.92
CA GLU A 362 -4.73 5.01 11.49
C GLU A 362 -5.55 6.05 12.28
N HIS A 363 -4.90 7.13 12.72
CA HIS A 363 -5.53 8.24 13.43
C HIS A 363 -5.89 9.43 12.52
N GLN A 364 -5.70 9.30 11.21
CA GLN A 364 -5.86 10.40 10.25
C GLN A 364 -6.63 10.00 8.99
N LYS A 365 -6.50 8.75 8.53
CA LYS A 365 -7.05 8.26 7.26
C LYS A 365 -7.66 6.85 7.37
N GLY A 366 -8.31 6.42 6.29
CA GLY A 366 -8.83 5.05 6.13
C GLY A 366 -10.19 4.79 6.80
N GLN A 367 -10.82 5.83 7.35
CA GLN A 367 -12.15 5.77 7.96
C GLN A 367 -12.92 7.06 7.68
N LEU A 368 -14.25 6.97 7.53
CA LEU A 368 -15.11 8.14 7.60
C LEU A 368 -15.38 8.39 9.07
N LYS A 369 -14.55 9.26 9.67
CA LYS A 369 -14.55 9.55 11.10
C LYS A 369 -14.29 11.03 11.35
N VAL A 370 -14.94 11.62 12.35
CA VAL A 370 -14.72 13.03 12.71
C VAL A 370 -13.25 13.24 13.09
N GLY A 371 -12.65 14.31 12.57
CA GLY A 371 -11.23 14.65 12.72
C GLY A 371 -10.31 14.06 11.64
N PHE A 372 -10.79 13.08 10.85
CA PHE A 372 -10.00 12.46 9.78
C PHE A 372 -9.99 13.33 8.53
N ASP A 373 -9.00 13.11 7.66
CA ASP A 373 -8.96 13.75 6.35
C ASP A 373 -10.21 13.41 5.54
N ALA A 374 -10.76 14.42 4.86
CA ALA A 374 -11.91 14.26 3.97
C ALA A 374 -11.47 13.67 2.61
N ASP A 375 -10.84 12.50 2.66
CA ASP A 375 -10.47 11.69 1.50
C ASP A 375 -11.58 10.65 1.27
N ILE A 376 -12.43 10.89 0.27
CA ILE A 376 -13.72 10.19 0.12
C ILE A 376 -13.89 9.75 -1.34
N ALA A 377 -14.21 8.48 -1.56
CA ALA A 377 -14.49 7.93 -2.89
C ALA A 377 -16.00 7.69 -3.06
N PHE A 378 -16.53 8.13 -4.20
CA PHE A 378 -17.93 7.98 -4.61
C PHE A 378 -18.01 6.90 -5.67
N TRP A 379 -18.90 5.93 -5.46
CA TRP A 379 -18.98 4.73 -6.26
C TRP A 379 -20.36 4.56 -6.90
N ASP A 380 -20.34 4.16 -8.17
CA ASP A 380 -21.53 3.64 -8.86
C ASP A 380 -21.62 2.12 -8.65
N ILE A 381 -22.12 1.75 -7.48
CA ILE A 381 -22.30 0.36 -7.04
C ILE A 381 -23.61 0.24 -6.25
N SER A 382 -24.15 -0.98 -6.13
CA SER A 382 -25.36 -1.23 -5.36
C SER A 382 -25.07 -1.44 -3.88
N ARG A 383 -23.89 -1.97 -3.54
CA ARG A 383 -23.43 -2.21 -2.17
C ARG A 383 -21.90 -2.25 -2.08
N PRO A 384 -21.27 -2.04 -0.90
CA PRO A 384 -19.81 -2.01 -0.76
C PRO A 384 -19.11 -3.31 -1.20
N ALA A 385 -19.78 -4.45 -1.06
CA ALA A 385 -19.26 -5.75 -1.51
C ALA A 385 -18.94 -5.81 -3.01
N ASP A 386 -19.60 -4.98 -3.84
CA ASP A 386 -19.40 -4.94 -5.29
C ASP A 386 -17.94 -4.56 -5.63
N LEU A 387 -17.28 -3.76 -4.78
CA LEU A 387 -15.87 -3.35 -4.95
C LEU A 387 -14.90 -4.52 -5.00
N SER A 388 -15.20 -5.61 -4.29
CA SER A 388 -14.40 -6.85 -4.32
C SER A 388 -15.03 -7.94 -5.19
N TYR A 389 -16.27 -7.78 -5.63
CA TYR A 389 -16.98 -8.78 -6.42
C TYR A 389 -16.87 -8.55 -7.93
N LEU A 390 -17.20 -7.35 -8.42
CA LEU A 390 -17.16 -7.07 -9.85
C LEU A 390 -15.71 -6.92 -10.31
N ILE A 391 -15.42 -7.42 -11.50
CA ILE A 391 -14.08 -7.36 -12.10
C ILE A 391 -14.15 -6.46 -13.33
N GLY A 392 -13.48 -5.31 -13.26
CA GLY A 392 -13.40 -4.34 -14.37
C GLY A 392 -14.66 -3.51 -14.63
N GLN A 393 -15.67 -3.58 -13.75
CA GLN A 393 -16.95 -2.86 -13.89
C GLN A 393 -17.22 -1.86 -12.75
N ASN A 394 -16.42 -1.92 -11.66
CA ASN A 394 -16.47 -0.97 -10.57
C ASN A 394 -16.07 0.42 -11.06
N THR A 395 -16.98 1.38 -11.03
CA THR A 395 -16.73 2.72 -11.56
C THR A 395 -16.68 3.73 -10.42
N LEU A 396 -15.49 4.30 -10.21
CA LEU A 396 -15.31 5.50 -9.42
C LEU A 396 -15.96 6.68 -10.16
N GLN A 397 -16.87 7.38 -9.49
CA GLN A 397 -17.56 8.55 -10.05
C GLN A 397 -16.88 9.85 -9.65
N THR A 398 -16.44 9.94 -8.39
CA THR A 398 -15.78 11.12 -7.85
C THR A 398 -14.82 10.71 -6.76
N LEU A 399 -13.68 11.37 -6.70
CA LEU A 399 -12.75 11.28 -5.59
C LEU A 399 -12.64 12.68 -4.97
N LEU A 400 -12.76 12.75 -3.66
CA LEU A 400 -12.38 13.93 -2.88
C LEU A 400 -11.05 13.64 -2.19
N VAL A 401 -10.14 14.61 -2.22
CA VAL A 401 -8.90 14.59 -1.44
C VAL A 401 -8.82 15.88 -0.65
N GLY A 402 -8.72 15.78 0.68
CA GLY A 402 -8.83 16.93 1.58
C GLY A 402 -10.11 17.74 1.35
N GLY A 403 -11.23 17.07 1.08
CA GLY A 403 -12.54 17.70 0.87
C GLY A 403 -12.74 18.37 -0.48
N LYS A 404 -11.78 18.30 -1.40
CA LYS A 404 -11.83 18.94 -2.72
C LYS A 404 -12.01 17.92 -3.85
N GLY A 405 -12.85 18.25 -4.82
CA GLY A 405 -13.06 17.45 -6.03
C GLY A 405 -11.76 17.20 -6.78
N TYR A 406 -11.43 15.93 -6.99
CA TYR A 406 -10.23 15.50 -7.68
C TYR A 406 -10.52 15.33 -9.18
N ASN A 407 -9.80 16.05 -10.04
CA ASN A 407 -9.93 15.92 -11.49
C ASN A 407 -8.62 15.41 -12.10
N LEU A 408 -8.58 14.10 -12.37
CA LEU A 408 -7.41 13.43 -12.97
C LEU A 408 -7.08 13.93 -14.38
N SER A 409 -8.05 14.50 -15.11
CA SER A 409 -7.84 15.05 -16.46
C SER A 409 -7.29 16.48 -16.47
N ALA A 410 -7.38 17.18 -15.33
CA ALA A 410 -6.89 18.54 -15.16
C ALA A 410 -5.45 18.60 -14.59
N GLN A 411 -4.86 17.45 -14.25
CA GLN A 411 -3.50 17.27 -13.75
C GLN A 411 -2.63 16.51 -14.76
#